data_AF-A0A497HGU6-F1
#
_entry.id   AF-A0A497HGU6-F1
#
_cell.length_a   1.000
_cell.length_b   1.000
_cell.length_c   1.000
_cell.angle_alpha   90.00
_cell.angle_beta   90.00
_cell.angle_gamma   90.00
#
_symmetry.space_group_name_H-M   'P 1'
#
loop_
_entity.id
_entity.type
_entity.pdbx_description
1 polymer ?
#
loop_
_entity_poly.entity_id
_entity_poly.type
_entity_poly.pdbx_seq_one_letter_code
_entity_poly.pdbx_strand_id
1 'polypeptide(L)'
;MKGKKEEGYEFEMPEFDEKKFIEKEKRKAKIYFIAFAFGIVMGIICRFAWVNISPGLRWILTFLLAVCSLGFLAKIFQIFDIDISKFGKKEWLGSISFYLFTWLAIFILAINPPFYDASPPKIDAVSLPAIQQAGGSVLIAAKITDNVAVRSASVNITDGSSWSIYDMQKDGDVYTYSYASNKTGDFNYTIIATDKNGRESTFEGNFSFVDDAILVDAPSKNVDASDEIEIMVIKGISSENFRVYYKIGGKEINATYSREKTIGNKVYEVYETSPSYEGWNESSSVKVEVFAEVIHYFMNVEKGYSNNISGGTYTFNTTADSSIGSAPSPVIKDLPQPRSLKQTPGFGAFAFVVAVAVALLIFRRRK
;
A
#
# COMPACT_ATOMS: atom_id res chain seq x y z
N MET A 1 -84.10 -28.41 14.23
CA MET A 1 -83.41 -27.29 14.89
C MET A 1 -82.63 -26.52 13.83
N LYS A 2 -83.09 -25.33 13.43
CA LYS A 2 -82.42 -24.48 12.42
C LYS A 2 -81.46 -23.53 13.14
N GLY A 3 -80.22 -23.46 12.64
CA GLY A 3 -79.07 -22.80 13.25
C GLY A 3 -79.21 -21.30 13.45
N LYS A 4 -78.60 -20.80 14.54
CA LYS A 4 -78.36 -19.38 14.80
C LYS A 4 -77.38 -18.85 13.75
N LYS A 5 -77.77 -17.77 13.07
CA LYS A 5 -76.86 -16.97 12.25
C LYS A 5 -75.95 -16.17 13.19
N GLU A 6 -74.65 -16.27 12.98
CA GLU A 6 -73.66 -15.39 13.57
C GLU A 6 -73.85 -13.98 12.99
N GLU A 7 -74.12 -13.00 13.85
CA GLU A 7 -74.09 -11.59 13.47
C GLU A 7 -72.63 -11.20 13.23
N GLY A 8 -72.33 -10.81 11.99
CA GLY A 8 -71.00 -10.41 11.58
C GLY A 8 -70.58 -9.14 12.33
N TYR A 9 -69.40 -9.17 12.94
CA TYR A 9 -68.77 -8.00 13.54
C TYR A 9 -68.46 -6.97 12.45
N GLU A 10 -69.19 -5.86 12.45
CA GLU A 10 -68.95 -4.74 11.54
C GLU A 10 -67.92 -3.80 12.18
N PHE A 11 -66.69 -3.84 11.67
CA PHE A 11 -65.61 -3.00 12.16
C PHE A 11 -65.82 -1.56 11.70
N GLU A 12 -66.35 -0.71 12.57
CA GLU A 12 -66.41 0.73 12.33
C GLU A 12 -65.00 1.31 12.47
N MET A 13 -64.50 1.93 11.39
CA MET A 13 -63.22 2.64 11.44
C MET A 13 -63.36 3.87 12.35
N PRO A 14 -62.60 3.97 13.46
CA PRO A 14 -62.67 5.12 14.34
C PRO A 14 -62.24 6.39 13.59
N GLU A 15 -62.92 7.51 13.85
CA GLU A 15 -62.58 8.80 13.23
C GLU A 15 -61.16 9.24 13.61
N PHE A 16 -60.43 9.73 12.61
CA PHE A 16 -59.05 10.20 12.78
C PHE A 16 -59.02 11.54 13.54
N ASP A 17 -58.47 11.53 14.74
CA ASP A 17 -58.25 12.73 15.55
C ASP A 17 -56.87 13.33 15.23
N GLU A 18 -56.85 14.34 14.36
CA GLU A 18 -55.63 15.01 13.89
C GLU A 18 -54.82 15.64 15.05
N LYS A 19 -55.49 16.25 16.03
CA LYS A 19 -54.80 16.94 17.15
C LYS A 19 -54.06 15.93 18.03
N LYS A 20 -54.74 14.85 18.42
CA LYS A 20 -54.12 13.76 19.20
C LYS A 20 -53.00 13.08 18.42
N PHE A 21 -53.17 12.93 17.11
CA PHE A 21 -52.12 12.39 16.25
C PHE A 21 -50.88 13.28 16.24
N ILE A 22 -51.04 14.59 16.01
CA ILE A 22 -49.93 15.55 16.00
C ILE A 22 -49.21 15.59 17.36
N GLU A 23 -49.94 15.61 18.47
CA GLU A 23 -49.33 15.59 19.81
C GLU A 23 -48.52 14.31 20.06
N LYS A 24 -49.05 13.15 19.64
CA LYS A 24 -48.38 11.87 19.73
C LYS A 24 -47.09 11.84 18.90
N GLU A 25 -47.13 12.34 17.67
CA GLU A 25 -45.96 12.38 16.79
C GLU A 25 -44.91 13.39 17.29
N LYS A 26 -45.31 14.58 17.77
CA LYS A 26 -44.40 15.53 18.44
C LYS A 26 -43.70 14.91 19.64
N ARG A 27 -44.45 14.17 20.48
CA ARG A 27 -43.90 13.46 21.64
C ARG A 27 -42.88 12.41 21.21
N LYS A 28 -43.20 11.58 20.22
CA LYS A 28 -42.27 10.57 19.68
C LYS A 28 -41.00 11.22 19.13
N ALA A 29 -41.13 12.30 18.35
CA ALA A 29 -39.99 13.03 17.83
C ALA A 29 -39.10 13.54 18.98
N LYS A 30 -39.67 14.16 20.02
CA LYS A 30 -38.93 14.62 21.20
C LYS A 30 -38.17 13.47 21.88
N ILE A 31 -38.81 12.31 22.07
CA ILE A 31 -38.20 11.10 22.64
C ILE A 31 -36.98 10.68 21.82
N TYR A 32 -37.11 10.59 20.49
CA TYR A 32 -36.02 10.17 19.62
C TYR A 32 -34.89 11.19 19.55
N PHE A 33 -35.17 12.49 19.57
CA PHE A 33 -34.14 13.53 19.66
C PHE A 33 -33.34 13.45 20.96
N ILE A 34 -33.99 13.18 22.09
CA ILE A 34 -33.31 13.01 23.38
C ILE A 34 -32.46 11.74 23.37
N ALA A 35 -32.99 10.62 22.88
CA ALA A 35 -32.24 9.37 22.76
C ALA A 35 -31.02 9.51 21.82
N PHE A 36 -31.19 10.23 20.71
CA PHE A 36 -30.12 10.59 19.78
C PHE A 36 -29.04 11.45 20.43
N ALA A 37 -29.42 12.54 21.11
CA ALA A 37 -28.49 13.39 21.83
C ALA A 37 -27.71 12.62 22.91
N PHE A 38 -28.39 11.75 23.65
CA PHE A 38 -27.75 10.88 24.63
C PHE A 38 -26.78 9.89 23.97
N GLY A 39 -27.13 9.33 22.82
CA GLY A 39 -26.26 8.46 22.02
C GLY A 39 -24.97 9.16 21.60
N ILE A 40 -25.05 10.42 21.15
CA ILE A 40 -23.87 11.23 20.82
C ILE A 40 -22.97 11.40 22.05
N VAL A 41 -23.55 11.84 23.18
CA VAL A 41 -22.80 12.07 24.42
C VAL A 41 -22.10 10.79 24.87
N MET A 42 -22.82 9.67 24.88
CA MET A 42 -22.23 8.38 25.24
C MET A 42 -21.17 7.92 24.25
N GLY A 43 -21.32 8.19 22.94
CA GLY A 43 -20.32 7.85 21.93
C GLY A 43 -18.99 8.56 22.21
N ILE A 44 -19.06 9.83 22.60
CA ILE A 44 -17.90 10.64 22.99
C ILE A 44 -17.29 10.12 24.32
N ILE A 45 -18.10 9.84 25.33
CA ILE A 45 -17.62 9.27 26.61
C ILE A 45 -16.92 7.92 26.37
N CYS A 46 -17.53 7.05 25.57
CA CYS A 46 -16.95 5.76 25.18
C CYS A 46 -15.63 5.92 24.41
N ARG A 47 -15.47 6.97 23.61
CA ARG A 47 -14.18 7.28 22.96
C ARG A 47 -13.10 7.59 24.00
N PHE A 48 -13.39 8.38 25.03
CA PHE A 48 -12.43 8.62 26.10
C PHE A 48 -12.09 7.35 26.88
N ALA A 49 -13.08 6.51 27.16
CA ALA A 49 -12.86 5.20 27.78
C ALA A 49 -11.95 4.31 26.90
N TRP A 50 -12.23 4.23 25.59
CA TRP A 50 -11.49 3.41 24.62
C TRP A 50 -9.98 3.65 24.64
N VAL A 51 -9.56 4.93 24.67
CA VAL A 51 -8.13 5.31 24.66
C VAL A 51 -7.42 4.84 25.94
N ASN A 52 -8.13 4.77 27.07
CA ASN A 52 -7.59 4.42 28.38
C ASN A 52 -7.75 2.94 28.75
N ILE A 53 -8.40 2.13 27.89
CA ILE A 53 -8.59 0.69 28.12
C ILE A 53 -7.51 -0.10 27.35
N SER A 54 -7.05 -1.19 27.97
CA SER A 54 -6.09 -2.12 27.35
C SER A 54 -6.64 -2.74 26.05
N PRO A 55 -5.83 -2.88 24.98
CA PRO A 55 -6.32 -3.26 23.64
C PRO A 55 -7.25 -4.49 23.61
N GLY A 56 -6.93 -5.53 24.38
CA GLY A 56 -7.73 -6.77 24.42
C GLY A 56 -9.10 -6.63 25.08
N LEU A 57 -9.32 -5.60 25.90
CA LEU A 57 -10.58 -5.38 26.63
C LEU A 57 -11.42 -4.24 26.07
N ARG A 58 -10.89 -3.44 25.14
CA ARG A 58 -11.49 -2.22 24.61
C ARG A 58 -12.93 -2.41 24.16
N TRP A 59 -13.17 -3.36 23.25
CA TRP A 59 -14.51 -3.61 22.72
C TRP A 59 -15.49 -4.06 23.81
N ILE A 60 -15.08 -5.03 24.63
CA ILE A 60 -15.95 -5.63 25.66
C ILE A 60 -16.37 -4.58 26.69
N LEU A 61 -15.41 -3.85 27.27
CA LEU A 61 -15.69 -2.88 28.33
C LEU A 61 -16.41 -1.63 27.80
N THR A 62 -16.08 -1.19 26.59
CA THR A 62 -16.73 0.00 26.00
C THR A 62 -18.17 -0.31 25.58
N PHE A 63 -18.42 -1.51 25.03
CA PHE A 63 -19.78 -1.96 24.73
C PHE A 63 -20.59 -2.16 26.01
N LEU A 64 -19.99 -2.78 27.05
CA LEU A 64 -20.64 -2.94 28.35
C LEU A 64 -21.04 -1.59 28.95
N LEU A 65 -20.16 -0.59 28.90
CA LEU A 65 -20.45 0.77 29.35
C LEU A 65 -21.67 1.37 28.62
N ALA A 66 -21.75 1.19 27.31
CA ALA A 66 -22.87 1.68 26.49
C ALA A 66 -24.20 0.97 26.75
N VAL A 67 -24.15 -0.32 27.11
CA VAL A 67 -25.34 -1.10 27.49
C VAL A 67 -25.79 -0.74 28.90
N CYS A 68 -24.86 -0.63 29.85
CA CYS A 68 -25.17 -0.23 31.23
C CYS A 68 -25.81 1.16 31.30
N SER A 69 -25.41 2.09 30.43
CA SER A 69 -25.97 3.44 30.39
C SER A 69 -27.42 3.51 29.89
N LEU A 70 -27.96 2.42 29.30
CA LEU A 70 -29.40 2.31 29.00
C LEU A 70 -30.27 2.49 30.25
N GLY A 71 -29.77 2.12 31.42
CA GLY A 71 -30.46 2.32 32.69
C GLY A 71 -30.76 3.79 32.99
N PHE A 72 -29.99 4.73 32.42
CA PHE A 72 -30.22 6.17 32.58
C PHE A 72 -31.30 6.72 31.63
N LEU A 73 -31.68 6.00 30.57
CA LEU A 73 -32.61 6.50 29.55
C LEU A 73 -33.97 6.88 30.15
N ALA A 74 -34.48 6.08 31.09
CA ALA A 74 -35.73 6.36 31.81
C ALA A 74 -35.64 7.67 32.61
N LYS A 75 -34.54 7.85 33.35
CA LYS A 75 -34.30 9.05 34.17
C LYS A 75 -34.11 10.29 33.30
N ILE A 76 -33.42 10.17 32.17
CA ILE A 76 -33.25 11.26 31.20
C ILE A 76 -34.60 11.68 30.64
N PHE A 77 -35.45 10.74 30.22
CA PHE A 77 -36.80 11.08 29.74
C PHE A 77 -37.63 11.80 30.80
N GLN A 78 -37.58 11.35 32.05
CA GLN A 78 -38.26 12.03 33.16
C GLN A 78 -37.74 13.46 33.37
N ILE A 79 -36.42 13.69 33.26
CA ILE A 79 -35.81 15.04 33.36
C ILE A 79 -36.35 16.00 32.29
N PHE A 80 -36.73 15.49 31.11
CA PHE A 80 -37.28 16.28 30.01
C PHE A 80 -38.82 16.27 29.97
N ASP A 81 -39.48 16.01 31.10
CA ASP A 81 -40.95 15.99 31.26
C ASP A 81 -41.66 14.99 30.32
N ILE A 82 -41.04 13.84 30.07
CA ILE A 82 -41.65 12.76 29.29
C ILE A 82 -42.29 11.76 30.24
N ASP A 83 -43.61 11.63 30.10
CA ASP A 83 -44.40 10.63 30.82
C ASP A 83 -44.11 9.22 30.31
N ILE A 84 -43.20 8.52 30.99
CA ILE A 84 -42.81 7.15 30.69
C ILE A 84 -43.86 6.09 31.05
N SER A 85 -44.90 6.45 31.84
CA SER A 85 -45.94 5.49 32.23
C SER A 85 -46.75 4.99 31.02
N LYS A 86 -46.76 5.79 29.94
CA LYS A 86 -47.45 5.51 28.67
C LYS A 86 -46.57 4.76 27.67
N PHE A 87 -45.34 4.38 28.04
CA PHE A 87 -44.45 3.68 27.12
C PHE A 87 -44.82 2.20 27.04
N GLY A 88 -45.11 1.74 25.83
CA GLY A 88 -45.18 0.31 25.53
C GLY A 88 -43.81 -0.25 25.16
N LYS A 89 -43.79 -1.56 24.86
CA LYS A 89 -42.57 -2.25 24.38
C LYS A 89 -42.00 -1.62 23.10
N LYS A 90 -42.86 -1.08 22.23
CA LYS A 90 -42.45 -0.48 20.94
C LYS A 90 -41.72 0.86 21.15
N GLU A 91 -42.22 1.71 22.04
CA GLU A 91 -41.61 2.99 22.37
C GLU A 91 -40.24 2.79 23.04
N TRP A 92 -40.16 1.84 23.98
CA TRP A 92 -38.89 1.46 24.60
C TRP A 92 -37.90 0.89 23.59
N LEU A 93 -38.31 -0.09 22.80
CA LEU A 93 -37.44 -0.69 21.77
C LEU A 93 -36.94 0.38 20.80
N GLY A 94 -37.82 1.24 20.29
CA GLY A 94 -37.45 2.31 19.38
C GLY A 94 -36.45 3.29 19.99
N SER A 95 -36.65 3.68 21.26
CA SER A 95 -35.75 4.60 21.97
C SER A 95 -34.38 3.99 22.23
N ILE A 96 -34.35 2.73 22.67
CA ILE A 96 -33.11 1.95 22.89
C ILE A 96 -32.35 1.79 21.58
N SER A 97 -33.04 1.42 20.49
CA SER A 97 -32.43 1.29 19.17
C SER A 97 -31.86 2.62 18.67
N PHE A 98 -32.62 3.72 18.77
CA PHE A 98 -32.13 5.04 18.38
C PHE A 98 -30.87 5.43 19.14
N TYR A 99 -30.87 5.24 20.46
CA TYR A 99 -29.70 5.47 21.29
C TYR A 99 -28.51 4.58 20.86
N LEU A 100 -28.69 3.26 20.79
CA LEU A 100 -27.61 2.31 20.52
C LEU A 100 -26.99 2.51 19.14
N PHE A 101 -27.80 2.70 18.09
CA PHE A 101 -27.27 2.92 16.75
C PHE A 101 -26.60 4.28 16.61
N THR A 102 -27.13 5.32 17.27
CA THR A 102 -26.48 6.64 17.29
C THR A 102 -25.15 6.57 18.04
N TRP A 103 -25.15 5.96 19.22
CA TRP A 103 -23.94 5.69 19.99
C TRP A 103 -22.91 4.94 19.14
N LEU A 104 -23.31 3.84 18.51
CA LEU A 104 -22.41 3.02 17.71
C LEU A 104 -21.84 3.81 16.52
N ALA A 105 -22.67 4.56 15.81
CA ALA A 105 -22.24 5.39 14.68
C ALA A 105 -21.23 6.45 15.11
N ILE A 106 -21.54 7.22 16.16
CA ILE A 106 -20.66 8.28 16.69
C ILE A 106 -19.38 7.68 17.26
N PHE A 107 -19.48 6.56 17.97
CA PHE A 107 -18.35 5.86 18.55
C PHE A 107 -17.40 5.34 17.46
N ILE A 108 -17.92 4.66 16.43
CA ILE A 108 -17.12 4.18 15.29
C ILE A 108 -16.41 5.34 14.60
N LEU A 109 -17.12 6.43 14.31
CA LEU A 109 -16.49 7.63 13.73
C LEU A 109 -15.38 8.15 14.64
N ALA A 110 -15.63 8.22 15.95
CA ALA A 110 -14.66 8.71 16.91
C ALA A 110 -13.44 7.79 17.06
N ILE A 111 -13.56 6.47 16.95
CA ILE A 111 -12.41 5.54 17.07
C ILE A 111 -11.71 5.25 15.72
N ASN A 112 -11.97 6.05 14.69
CA ASN A 112 -11.31 5.94 13.39
C ASN A 112 -10.71 7.28 12.95
N PRO A 113 -9.82 7.28 11.93
CA PRO A 113 -9.29 8.51 11.35
C PRO A 113 -10.43 9.44 10.87
N PRO A 114 -10.27 10.77 10.96
CA PRO A 114 -9.11 11.49 11.49
C PRO A 114 -9.09 11.64 13.02
N PHE A 115 -10.10 11.12 13.74
CA PHE A 115 -10.27 11.40 15.18
C PHE A 115 -9.43 10.51 16.07
N TYR A 116 -9.19 9.27 15.66
CA TYR A 116 -8.34 8.31 16.35
C TYR A 116 -7.64 7.47 15.31
N ASP A 117 -6.34 7.38 15.44
CA ASP A 117 -5.55 6.44 14.69
C ASP A 117 -4.89 5.49 15.69
N ALA A 118 -4.93 4.19 15.37
CA ALA A 118 -4.32 3.09 16.12
C ALA A 118 -3.41 2.22 15.26
N SER A 119 -3.31 2.53 13.97
CA SER A 119 -2.60 1.73 13.00
C SER A 119 -1.17 2.23 12.90
N PRO A 120 -0.15 1.38 13.03
CA PRO A 120 1.21 1.79 12.71
C PRO A 120 1.35 1.99 11.18
N PRO A 121 2.38 2.72 10.71
CA PRO A 121 2.65 2.86 9.29
C PRO A 121 2.86 1.50 8.62
N LYS A 122 2.54 1.39 7.34
CA LYS A 122 2.86 0.24 6.50
C LYS A 122 4.10 0.54 5.67
N ILE A 123 5.07 -0.37 5.69
CA ILE A 123 6.34 -0.28 4.95
C ILE A 123 6.35 -1.36 3.85
N ASP A 124 6.74 -0.97 2.64
CA ASP A 124 7.09 -1.83 1.52
C ASP A 124 8.44 -1.34 0.98
N ALA A 125 9.48 -2.17 0.99
CA ALA A 125 10.85 -1.72 0.78
C ALA A 125 11.72 -2.68 -0.03
N VAL A 126 12.76 -2.12 -0.64
CA VAL A 126 13.71 -2.82 -1.50
C VAL A 126 15.09 -2.17 -1.42
N SER A 127 16.15 -2.96 -1.58
CA SER A 127 17.52 -2.50 -1.80
C SER A 127 17.89 -2.68 -3.27
N LEU A 128 18.42 -1.64 -3.90
CA LEU A 128 18.76 -1.61 -5.32
C LEU A 128 20.25 -1.26 -5.47
N PRO A 129 21.08 -2.17 -6.01
CA PRO A 129 20.83 -3.60 -6.18
C PRO A 129 20.85 -4.36 -4.84
N ALA A 130 20.47 -5.65 -4.85
CA ALA A 130 20.66 -6.56 -3.73
C ALA A 130 22.12 -7.05 -3.58
N ILE A 131 22.87 -7.09 -4.68
CA ILE A 131 24.31 -7.38 -4.70
C ILE A 131 24.99 -6.22 -5.46
N GLN A 132 25.98 -5.58 -4.84
CA GLN A 132 26.68 -4.42 -5.40
C GLN A 132 28.19 -4.68 -5.50
N GLN A 133 28.84 -4.07 -6.49
CA GLN A 133 30.30 -4.03 -6.58
C GLN A 133 30.86 -3.24 -5.39
N ALA A 134 31.89 -3.76 -4.72
CA ALA A 134 32.59 -3.03 -3.67
C ALA A 134 33.04 -1.63 -4.16
N GLY A 135 32.73 -0.60 -3.38
CA GLY A 135 32.93 0.81 -3.73
C GLY A 135 31.77 1.48 -4.47
N GLY A 136 30.76 0.69 -4.90
CA GLY A 136 29.48 1.20 -5.36
C GLY A 136 28.59 1.69 -4.22
N SER A 137 27.39 2.15 -4.58
CA SER A 137 26.34 2.52 -3.61
C SER A 137 25.11 1.62 -3.78
N VAL A 138 24.37 1.38 -2.70
CA VAL A 138 23.07 0.71 -2.69
C VAL A 138 22.01 1.73 -2.32
N LEU A 139 20.93 1.79 -3.10
CA LEU A 139 19.77 2.60 -2.81
C LEU A 139 18.77 1.76 -2.01
N ILE A 140 18.55 2.11 -0.76
CA ILE A 140 17.46 1.55 0.05
C ILE A 140 16.26 2.44 -0.15
N ALA A 141 15.20 1.91 -0.77
CA ALA A 141 13.98 2.62 -1.06
C ALA A 141 12.80 1.95 -0.34
N ALA A 142 11.91 2.76 0.22
CA ALA A 142 10.76 2.28 0.98
C ALA A 142 9.52 3.13 0.71
N LYS A 143 8.46 2.52 0.19
CA LYS A 143 7.14 3.13 0.20
C LYS A 143 6.54 2.98 1.59
N ILE A 144 6.28 4.10 2.25
CA ILE A 144 5.76 4.14 3.61
C ILE A 144 4.45 4.91 3.62
N THR A 145 3.36 4.22 3.94
CA THR A 145 2.01 4.79 3.95
C THR A 145 1.37 4.66 5.33
N ASP A 146 0.61 5.66 5.72
CA ASP A 146 -0.14 5.69 6.97
C ASP A 146 -1.56 6.22 6.73
N ASN A 147 -2.53 5.86 7.57
CA ASN A 147 -3.91 6.30 7.43
C ASN A 147 -4.11 7.79 7.80
N VAL A 148 -3.16 8.41 8.53
CA VAL A 148 -3.16 9.82 8.89
C VAL A 148 -1.94 10.53 8.30
N ALA A 149 -0.74 10.15 8.74
CA ALA A 149 0.52 10.66 8.21
C ALA A 149 1.74 9.98 8.85
N VAL A 150 2.75 9.73 8.02
CA VAL A 150 4.10 9.37 8.46
C VAL A 150 4.81 10.63 8.97
N ARG A 151 5.41 10.54 10.16
CA ARG A 151 6.19 11.62 10.80
C ARG A 151 7.66 11.56 10.40
N SER A 152 8.26 10.37 10.47
CA SER A 152 9.69 10.17 10.20
C SER A 152 9.94 8.75 9.70
N ALA A 153 11.02 8.60 8.94
CA ALA A 153 11.56 7.32 8.53
C ALA A 153 13.08 7.36 8.63
N SER A 154 13.65 6.34 9.25
CA SER A 154 15.09 6.16 9.37
C SER A 154 15.47 4.74 8.99
N VAL A 155 16.74 4.54 8.62
CA VAL A 155 17.29 3.21 8.32
C VAL A 155 18.49 2.96 9.21
N ASN A 156 18.45 1.85 9.94
CA ASN A 156 19.59 1.29 10.64
C ASN A 156 20.30 0.30 9.72
N ILE A 157 21.61 0.45 9.51
CA ILE A 157 22.42 -0.44 8.67
C ILE A 157 23.53 -1.04 9.53
N THR A 158 23.74 -2.36 9.43
CA THR A 158 24.75 -3.10 10.19
C THR A 158 25.52 -4.10 9.33
N ASP A 159 26.82 -4.19 9.57
CA ASP A 159 27.74 -5.21 9.02
C ASP A 159 27.96 -6.39 9.98
N GLY A 160 27.10 -6.50 11.02
CA GLY A 160 27.21 -7.48 12.10
C GLY A 160 28.20 -7.09 13.19
N SER A 161 29.09 -6.12 12.95
CA SER A 161 30.06 -5.61 13.93
C SER A 161 29.67 -4.23 14.48
N SER A 162 29.12 -3.38 13.62
CA SER A 162 28.74 -2.01 13.93
C SER A 162 27.41 -1.67 13.28
N TRP A 163 26.66 -0.76 13.90
CA TRP A 163 25.39 -0.28 13.36
C TRP A 163 25.39 1.25 13.27
N SER A 164 24.62 1.79 12.33
CA SER A 164 24.47 3.23 12.13
C SER A 164 23.06 3.55 11.66
N ILE A 165 22.45 4.58 12.25
CA ILE A 165 21.11 5.04 11.91
C ILE A 165 21.20 6.31 11.08
N TYR A 166 20.43 6.37 10.01
CA TYR A 166 20.36 7.50 9.09
C TYR A 166 18.91 7.89 8.81
N ASP A 167 18.65 9.19 8.72
CA ASP A 167 17.36 9.70 8.25
C ASP A 167 17.20 9.45 6.74
N MET A 168 16.02 9.01 6.33
CA MET A 168 15.71 8.78 4.91
C MET A 168 15.16 10.05 4.26
N GLN A 169 15.56 10.30 3.01
CA GLN A 169 15.05 11.41 2.21
C GLN A 169 13.66 11.07 1.68
N LYS A 170 12.70 12.00 1.83
CA LYS A 170 11.32 11.80 1.41
C LYS A 170 11.05 12.34 0.00
N ASP A 171 10.42 11.54 -0.83
CA ASP A 171 9.86 11.90 -2.13
C ASP A 171 8.45 11.31 -2.28
N GLY A 172 7.42 12.14 -2.06
CA GLY A 172 6.04 11.67 -1.97
C GLY A 172 5.84 10.69 -0.80
N ASP A 173 5.36 9.48 -1.12
CA ASP A 173 5.20 8.37 -0.16
C ASP A 173 6.43 7.46 -0.07
N VAL A 174 7.50 7.74 -0.82
CA VAL A 174 8.71 6.92 -0.85
C VAL A 174 9.83 7.63 -0.09
N TYR A 175 10.57 6.85 0.68
CA TYR A 175 11.70 7.28 1.48
C TYR A 175 12.94 6.54 0.99
N THR A 176 14.04 7.27 0.78
CA THR A 176 15.26 6.72 0.21
C THR A 176 16.50 7.05 1.01
N TYR A 177 17.45 6.13 1.05
CA TYR A 177 18.80 6.37 1.56
C TYR A 177 19.83 5.67 0.68
N SER A 178 20.93 6.35 0.36
CA SER A 178 22.03 5.77 -0.43
C SER A 178 23.19 5.42 0.50
N TYR A 179 23.57 4.15 0.53
CA TYR A 179 24.66 3.65 1.35
C TYR A 179 25.80 3.14 0.47
N ALA A 180 27.04 3.53 0.76
CA ALA A 180 28.22 3.07 0.02
C ALA A 180 29.24 2.46 0.97
N SER A 181 29.93 1.42 0.50
CA SER A 181 30.98 0.74 1.27
C SER A 181 32.02 0.14 0.33
N ASN A 182 33.29 0.20 0.73
CA ASN A 182 34.39 -0.50 0.07
C ASN A 182 34.61 -1.91 0.64
N LYS A 183 33.94 -2.26 1.74
CA LYS A 183 34.06 -3.60 2.35
C LYS A 183 33.12 -4.56 1.64
N THR A 184 33.61 -5.76 1.32
CA THR A 184 32.79 -6.87 0.87
C THR A 184 32.12 -7.57 2.06
N GLY A 185 31.01 -8.25 1.79
CA GLY A 185 30.21 -8.97 2.78
C GLY A 185 28.73 -8.60 2.77
N ASP A 186 27.98 -9.26 3.65
CA ASP A 186 26.55 -9.06 3.82
C ASP A 186 26.26 -7.94 4.82
N PHE A 187 25.26 -7.13 4.50
CA PHE A 187 24.77 -6.03 5.32
C PHE A 187 23.28 -6.25 5.54
N ASN A 188 22.85 -6.07 6.79
CA ASN A 188 21.44 -6.04 7.15
C ASN A 188 21.00 -4.60 7.37
N TYR A 189 19.76 -4.30 7.01
CA TYR A 189 19.14 -3.02 7.31
C TYR A 189 17.77 -3.19 7.94
N THR A 190 17.43 -2.28 8.84
CA THR A 190 16.11 -2.15 9.46
C THR A 190 15.59 -0.75 9.22
N ILE A 191 14.52 -0.63 8.45
CA ILE A 191 13.78 0.63 8.30
C ILE A 191 12.85 0.78 9.49
N ILE A 192 12.81 1.96 10.09
CA ILE A 192 11.94 2.33 11.20
C ILE A 192 11.09 3.52 10.76
N ALA A 193 9.78 3.33 10.71
CA ALA A 193 8.83 4.38 10.39
C ALA A 193 7.98 4.72 11.61
N THR A 194 7.82 6.01 11.89
CA THR A 194 6.99 6.49 13.00
C THR A 194 5.85 7.35 12.46
N ASP A 195 4.61 7.11 12.90
CA ASP A 195 3.45 7.96 12.59
C ASP A 195 3.46 9.27 13.41
N LYS A 196 2.49 10.17 13.16
CA LYS A 196 2.31 11.40 13.97
C LYS A 196 1.95 11.15 15.44
N ASN A 197 1.41 9.97 15.74
CA ASN A 197 0.93 9.57 17.06
C ASN A 197 1.98 8.77 17.86
N GLY A 198 3.20 8.58 17.33
CA GLY A 198 4.29 7.85 17.96
C GLY A 198 4.24 6.32 17.79
N ARG A 199 3.42 5.77 16.89
CA ARG A 199 3.45 4.33 16.57
C ARG A 199 4.50 4.03 15.54
N GLU A 200 5.12 2.88 15.73
CA GLU A 200 6.23 2.45 14.91
C GLU A 200 5.92 1.16 14.17
N SER A 201 6.50 1.05 12.99
CA SER A 201 6.65 -0.21 12.27
C SER A 201 8.09 -0.34 11.79
N THR A 202 8.51 -1.60 11.62
CA THR A 202 9.84 -1.92 11.12
C THR A 202 9.75 -2.82 9.89
N PHE A 203 10.78 -2.73 9.05
CA PHE A 203 11.01 -3.66 7.94
C PHE A 203 12.48 -4.05 7.92
N GLU A 204 12.75 -5.34 7.78
CA GLU A 204 14.11 -5.88 7.70
C GLU A 204 14.43 -6.34 6.29
N GLY A 205 15.64 -6.03 5.83
CA GLY A 205 16.16 -6.50 4.56
C GLY A 205 17.68 -6.64 4.60
N ASN A 206 18.25 -7.13 3.51
CA ASN A 206 19.70 -7.29 3.36
C ASN A 206 20.15 -6.92 1.94
N PHE A 207 21.44 -6.63 1.83
CA PHE A 207 22.16 -6.50 0.57
C PHE A 207 23.62 -6.90 0.80
N SER A 208 24.39 -7.13 -0.25
CA SER A 208 25.81 -7.49 -0.13
C SER A 208 26.70 -6.69 -1.06
N PHE A 209 27.96 -6.54 -0.65
CA PHE A 209 29.02 -6.03 -1.50
C PHE A 209 29.97 -7.16 -1.86
N VAL A 210 30.29 -7.29 -3.14
CA VAL A 210 31.20 -8.32 -3.66
C VAL A 210 32.26 -7.69 -4.55
N ASP A 211 33.40 -8.38 -4.64
CA ASP A 211 34.28 -8.20 -5.78
C ASP A 211 33.69 -8.95 -6.98
N ASP A 212 33.89 -8.41 -8.19
CA ASP A 212 33.45 -9.01 -9.46
C ASP A 212 31.91 -9.14 -9.59
N ALA A 213 31.16 -8.10 -9.24
CA ALA A 213 29.71 -8.09 -9.48
C ALA A 213 29.38 -8.08 -10.99
N ILE A 214 30.27 -7.51 -11.80
CA ILE A 214 30.23 -7.56 -13.26
C ILE A 214 31.62 -7.97 -13.76
N LEU A 215 31.63 -8.90 -14.71
CA LEU A 215 32.82 -9.32 -15.45
C LEU A 215 32.56 -9.12 -16.95
N VAL A 216 33.59 -8.81 -17.71
CA VAL A 216 33.51 -8.71 -19.17
C VAL A 216 34.52 -9.66 -19.77
N ASP A 217 34.04 -10.57 -20.61
CA ASP A 217 34.85 -11.49 -21.40
C ASP A 217 34.83 -11.02 -22.86
N ALA A 218 36.03 -10.83 -23.39
CA ALA A 218 36.27 -10.15 -24.66
C ALA A 218 37.41 -10.81 -25.42
N PRO A 219 37.36 -10.88 -26.76
CA PRO A 219 38.46 -11.42 -27.55
C PRO A 219 39.77 -10.65 -27.32
N SER A 220 40.88 -11.36 -27.09
CA SER A 220 42.24 -10.77 -27.00
C SER A 220 42.82 -10.35 -28.36
N LYS A 221 41.97 -9.95 -29.30
CA LYS A 221 42.31 -9.54 -30.67
C LYS A 221 41.63 -8.21 -31.00
N ASN A 222 41.99 -7.63 -32.14
CA ASN A 222 41.18 -6.56 -32.70
C ASN A 222 39.80 -7.13 -33.08
N VAL A 223 38.74 -6.47 -32.66
CA VAL A 223 37.36 -6.94 -32.81
C VAL A 223 36.72 -6.41 -34.10
N ASP A 224 35.94 -7.26 -34.76
CA ASP A 224 35.08 -6.92 -35.90
C ASP A 224 33.59 -6.91 -35.51
N ALA A 225 32.68 -6.58 -36.43
CA ALA A 225 31.25 -6.47 -36.12
C ALA A 225 30.58 -7.80 -35.72
N SER A 226 31.19 -8.94 -36.06
CA SER A 226 30.69 -10.28 -35.78
C SER A 226 31.21 -10.85 -34.45
N ASP A 227 32.25 -10.23 -33.87
CA ASP A 227 32.79 -10.66 -32.59
C ASP A 227 31.80 -10.44 -31.45
N GLU A 228 31.64 -11.47 -30.63
CA GLU A 228 30.79 -11.45 -29.44
C GLU A 228 31.57 -10.92 -28.23
N ILE A 229 30.94 -10.05 -27.46
CA ILE A 229 31.42 -9.55 -26.19
C ILE A 229 30.41 -9.98 -25.12
N GLU A 230 30.88 -10.73 -24.12
CA GLU A 230 30.05 -11.23 -23.02
C GLU A 230 30.19 -10.32 -21.80
N ILE A 231 29.08 -9.77 -21.33
CA ILE A 231 28.97 -9.06 -20.05
C ILE A 231 28.27 -10.00 -19.06
N MET A 232 28.98 -10.42 -18.04
CA MET A 232 28.52 -11.36 -17.03
C MET A 232 28.19 -10.60 -15.75
N VAL A 233 26.92 -10.61 -15.36
CA VAL A 233 26.42 -9.94 -14.15
C VAL A 233 26.10 -11.00 -13.11
N ILE A 234 26.56 -10.83 -11.87
CA ILE A 234 26.29 -11.82 -10.82
C ILE A 234 24.77 -11.99 -10.63
N LYS A 235 24.31 -13.24 -10.56
CA LYS A 235 22.90 -13.55 -10.44
C LYS A 235 22.37 -13.10 -9.08
N GLY A 236 21.17 -12.51 -9.08
CA GLY A 236 20.49 -12.09 -7.85
C GLY A 236 20.73 -10.64 -7.45
N ILE A 237 21.27 -9.81 -8.35
CA ILE A 237 21.34 -8.35 -8.11
C ILE A 237 19.95 -7.70 -8.00
N SER A 238 18.91 -8.37 -8.49
CA SER A 238 17.51 -7.96 -8.47
C SER A 238 16.58 -9.18 -8.48
N SER A 239 15.39 -9.05 -7.88
CA SER A 239 14.30 -10.04 -8.02
C SER A 239 13.40 -9.76 -9.23
N GLU A 240 13.53 -8.58 -9.85
CA GLU A 240 12.86 -8.17 -11.09
C GLU A 240 13.89 -8.07 -12.23
N ASN A 241 13.42 -8.10 -13.48
CA ASN A 241 14.29 -7.89 -14.64
C ASN A 241 15.05 -6.56 -14.54
N PHE A 242 16.29 -6.55 -15.02
CA PHE A 242 17.16 -5.37 -15.00
C PHE A 242 17.81 -5.17 -16.37
N ARG A 243 18.39 -3.98 -16.57
CA ARG A 243 19.00 -3.57 -17.84
C ARG A 243 20.52 -3.71 -17.75
N VAL A 244 21.13 -4.38 -18.72
CA VAL A 244 22.59 -4.40 -18.90
C VAL A 244 22.94 -3.63 -20.15
N TYR A 245 23.88 -2.71 -20.01
CA TYR A 245 24.24 -1.78 -21.08
C TYR A 245 25.66 -1.26 -20.89
N TYR A 246 26.18 -0.60 -21.91
CA TYR A 246 27.47 0.06 -21.85
C TYR A 246 27.43 1.42 -22.55
N LYS A 247 28.43 2.25 -22.25
CA LYS A 247 28.58 3.59 -22.82
C LYS A 247 29.82 3.68 -23.68
N ILE A 248 29.67 4.27 -24.87
CA ILE A 248 30.77 4.71 -25.74
C ILE A 248 30.54 6.17 -26.09
N GLY A 249 31.45 7.05 -25.68
CA GLY A 249 31.34 8.49 -25.98
C GLY A 249 30.01 9.11 -25.53
N GLY A 250 29.42 8.60 -24.44
CA GLY A 250 28.13 9.04 -23.91
C GLY A 250 26.88 8.40 -24.53
N LYS A 251 27.01 7.60 -25.59
CA LYS A 251 25.89 6.81 -26.15
C LYS A 251 25.73 5.50 -25.40
N GLU A 252 24.49 5.15 -25.06
CA GLU A 252 24.15 3.89 -24.39
C GLU A 252 23.78 2.80 -25.40
N ILE A 253 24.39 1.64 -25.26
CA ILE A 253 24.08 0.44 -26.05
C ILE A 253 23.74 -0.70 -25.11
N ASN A 254 22.61 -1.36 -25.36
CA ASN A 254 22.12 -2.47 -24.55
C ASN A 254 22.83 -3.78 -24.90
N ALA A 255 22.93 -4.66 -23.92
CA ALA A 255 23.29 -6.06 -24.10
C ALA A 255 22.05 -6.95 -23.92
N THR A 256 22.05 -8.12 -24.56
CA THR A 256 20.88 -9.02 -24.56
C THR A 256 21.17 -10.25 -23.72
N TYR A 257 20.27 -10.60 -22.81
CA TYR A 257 20.41 -11.82 -22.02
C TYR A 257 20.51 -13.05 -22.94
N SER A 258 21.44 -13.93 -22.64
CA SER A 258 21.66 -15.18 -23.39
C SER A 258 21.49 -16.41 -22.50
N ARG A 259 22.30 -16.51 -21.43
CA ARG A 259 22.42 -17.74 -20.63
C ARG A 259 22.93 -17.47 -19.22
N GLU A 260 22.91 -18.50 -18.38
CA GLU A 260 23.64 -18.50 -17.11
C GLU A 260 24.99 -19.22 -17.27
N LYS A 261 26.01 -18.73 -16.56
CA LYS A 261 27.36 -19.31 -16.54
C LYS A 261 27.88 -19.33 -15.11
N THR A 262 28.40 -20.48 -14.69
CA THR A 262 29.00 -20.64 -13.36
C THR A 262 30.51 -20.48 -13.45
N ILE A 263 31.07 -19.55 -12.66
CA ILE A 263 32.52 -19.33 -12.56
C ILE A 263 32.90 -19.45 -11.09
N GLY A 264 33.70 -20.48 -10.77
CA GLY A 264 34.00 -20.83 -9.39
C GLY A 264 32.72 -21.23 -8.63
N ASN A 265 32.40 -20.50 -7.56
CA ASN A 265 31.20 -20.70 -6.73
C ASN A 265 30.09 -19.67 -7.01
N LYS A 266 30.26 -18.80 -8.01
CA LYS A 266 29.29 -17.75 -8.38
C LYS A 266 28.58 -18.11 -9.68
N VAL A 267 27.29 -17.78 -9.74
CA VAL A 267 26.47 -17.89 -10.96
C VAL A 267 26.29 -16.50 -11.53
N TYR A 268 26.51 -16.36 -12.84
CA TYR A 268 26.36 -15.12 -13.57
C TYR A 268 25.27 -15.26 -14.64
N GLU A 269 24.52 -14.19 -14.85
CA GLU A 269 23.66 -13.97 -16.00
C GLU A 269 24.52 -13.32 -17.11
N VAL A 270 24.64 -14.01 -18.24
CA VAL A 270 25.47 -13.60 -19.38
C VAL A 270 24.61 -12.80 -20.35
N TYR A 271 25.11 -11.62 -20.69
CA TYR A 271 24.53 -10.71 -21.67
C TYR A 271 25.51 -10.53 -22.83
N GLU A 272 25.01 -10.72 -24.05
CA GLU A 272 25.81 -10.68 -25.27
C GLU A 272 25.63 -9.33 -25.98
N THR A 273 26.71 -8.82 -26.56
CA THR A 273 26.73 -7.64 -27.43
C THR A 273 27.82 -7.80 -28.49
N SER A 274 27.88 -6.88 -29.46
CA SER A 274 28.94 -6.87 -30.47
C SER A 274 29.30 -5.45 -30.92
N PRO A 275 30.47 -5.25 -31.55
CA PRO A 275 30.84 -3.98 -32.17
C PRO A 275 29.95 -3.51 -33.33
N SER A 276 28.97 -4.33 -33.75
CA SER A 276 28.04 -3.94 -34.82
C SER A 276 27.15 -2.74 -34.47
N TYR A 277 27.00 -2.41 -33.18
CA TYR A 277 26.04 -1.40 -32.73
C TYR A 277 26.53 0.05 -32.85
N GLU A 278 25.62 0.97 -33.16
CA GLU A 278 25.87 2.40 -33.30
C GLU A 278 26.63 2.99 -32.09
N GLY A 279 27.79 3.58 -32.36
CA GLY A 279 28.68 4.14 -31.34
C GLY A 279 30.11 3.60 -31.44
N TRP A 280 30.26 2.37 -31.94
CA TRP A 280 31.55 1.81 -32.34
C TRP A 280 32.04 2.44 -33.65
N ASN A 281 33.36 2.56 -33.81
CA ASN A 281 34.01 3.07 -35.02
C ASN A 281 35.08 2.09 -35.50
N GLU A 282 35.23 1.94 -36.81
CA GLU A 282 36.28 1.10 -37.42
C GLU A 282 37.70 1.66 -37.16
N SER A 283 38.70 0.78 -37.20
CA SER A 283 40.13 1.12 -37.09
C SER A 283 40.48 2.07 -35.93
N SER A 284 39.81 1.92 -34.79
CA SER A 284 39.90 2.84 -33.66
C SER A 284 40.08 2.10 -32.33
N SER A 285 40.52 2.85 -31.32
CA SER A 285 40.58 2.38 -29.94
C SER A 285 39.40 2.97 -29.17
N VAL A 286 38.48 2.11 -28.76
CA VAL A 286 37.19 2.47 -28.19
C VAL A 286 37.18 2.15 -26.70
N LYS A 287 36.79 3.14 -25.88
CA LYS A 287 36.55 2.95 -24.45
C LYS A 287 35.08 2.63 -24.20
N VAL A 288 34.85 1.54 -23.47
CA VAL A 288 33.54 0.99 -23.16
C VAL A 288 33.37 0.96 -21.65
N GLU A 289 32.39 1.69 -21.13
CA GLU A 289 32.03 1.68 -19.72
C GLU A 289 30.79 0.82 -19.50
N VAL A 290 30.89 -0.23 -18.68
CA VAL A 290 29.83 -1.26 -18.56
C VAL A 290 29.00 -1.05 -17.29
N PHE A 291 27.69 -1.25 -17.40
CA PHE A 291 26.74 -1.04 -16.31
C PHE A 291 25.64 -2.11 -16.27
N ALA A 292 25.16 -2.39 -15.07
CA ALA A 292 23.84 -3.01 -14.84
C ALA A 292 22.96 -2.03 -14.05
N GLU A 293 21.78 -1.71 -14.59
CA GLU A 293 20.77 -0.84 -13.96
C GLU A 293 19.62 -1.68 -13.42
N VAL A 294 19.46 -1.67 -12.10
CA VAL A 294 18.33 -2.28 -11.42
C VAL A 294 17.25 -1.23 -11.19
N ILE A 295 16.01 -1.52 -11.58
CA ILE A 295 14.87 -0.60 -11.53
C ILE A 295 13.74 -1.24 -10.73
N HIS A 296 13.09 -0.46 -9.87
CA HIS A 296 11.92 -0.88 -9.12
C HIS A 296 10.78 0.14 -9.20
N TYR A 297 9.56 -0.37 -9.29
CA TYR A 297 8.34 0.42 -9.19
C TYR A 297 7.47 -0.09 -8.05
N PHE A 298 7.26 0.79 -7.06
CA PHE A 298 6.28 0.55 -6.02
C PHE A 298 4.85 0.64 -6.58
N MET A 299 3.95 -0.15 -6.00
CA MET A 299 2.52 -0.11 -6.35
C MET A 299 1.95 1.30 -6.19
N ASN A 300 1.20 1.78 -7.19
CA ASN A 300 0.63 3.14 -7.27
C ASN A 300 1.66 4.28 -7.17
N VAL A 301 2.90 4.04 -7.60
CA VAL A 301 3.91 5.10 -7.75
C VAL A 301 4.40 5.09 -9.20
N GLU A 302 4.18 6.19 -9.92
CA GLU A 302 4.57 6.31 -11.34
C GLU A 302 6.07 6.46 -11.53
N LYS A 303 6.77 7.05 -10.56
CA LYS A 303 8.22 7.23 -10.58
C LYS A 303 8.93 5.92 -10.26
N GLY A 304 9.86 5.53 -11.12
CA GLY A 304 10.79 4.41 -10.88
C GLY A 304 11.96 4.83 -10.02
N TYR A 305 12.44 3.89 -9.20
CA TYR A 305 13.67 4.03 -8.42
C TYR A 305 14.70 3.09 -9.02
N SER A 306 15.87 3.61 -9.38
CA SER A 306 16.93 2.79 -9.96
C SER A 306 18.29 3.10 -9.36
N ASN A 307 19.19 2.14 -9.51
CA ASN A 307 20.58 2.30 -9.16
C ASN A 307 21.48 1.41 -10.04
N ASN A 308 22.72 1.84 -10.23
CA ASN A 308 23.66 1.20 -11.14
C ASN A 308 24.75 0.42 -10.39
N ILE A 309 25.16 -0.69 -11.01
CA ILE A 309 26.42 -1.38 -10.76
C ILE A 309 27.37 -1.00 -11.90
N SER A 310 28.55 -0.50 -11.57
CA SER A 310 29.61 -0.27 -12.57
C SER A 310 30.47 -1.51 -12.72
N GLY A 311 30.63 -1.98 -13.95
CA GLY A 311 31.57 -3.04 -14.33
C GLY A 311 32.96 -2.52 -14.70
N GLY A 312 33.17 -1.20 -14.64
CA GLY A 312 34.43 -0.56 -15.01
C GLY A 312 34.54 -0.21 -16.48
N THR A 313 35.76 0.15 -16.89
CA THR A 313 36.07 0.63 -18.24
C THR A 313 37.01 -0.33 -18.96
N TYR A 314 36.63 -0.72 -20.17
CA TYR A 314 37.38 -1.63 -21.04
C TYR A 314 37.80 -0.90 -22.31
N THR A 315 38.94 -1.29 -22.88
CA THR A 315 39.44 -0.72 -24.14
C THR A 315 39.50 -1.81 -25.19
N PHE A 316 38.88 -1.54 -26.33
CA PHE A 316 38.81 -2.45 -27.47
C PHE A 316 39.43 -1.78 -28.68
N ASN A 317 40.21 -2.52 -29.46
CA ASN A 317 40.70 -2.05 -30.75
C ASN A 317 39.86 -2.70 -31.85
N THR A 318 39.36 -1.91 -32.79
CA THR A 318 38.53 -2.39 -33.89
C THR A 318 39.33 -2.62 -35.17
N THR A 319 38.86 -3.55 -36.00
CA THR A 319 39.38 -3.78 -37.35
C THR A 319 38.79 -2.78 -38.36
N ALA A 320 39.25 -2.84 -39.61
CA ALA A 320 38.62 -2.16 -40.74
C ALA A 320 37.45 -3.02 -41.25
N ASP A 321 36.26 -2.79 -40.70
CA ASP A 321 35.01 -3.46 -41.06
C ASP A 321 33.87 -2.44 -41.09
N SER A 322 33.31 -2.23 -42.28
CA SER A 322 32.22 -1.26 -42.52
C SER A 322 30.91 -1.60 -41.80
N SER A 323 30.78 -2.82 -41.27
CA SER A 323 29.62 -3.27 -40.52
C SER A 323 29.67 -2.82 -39.04
N ILE A 324 30.82 -2.33 -38.57
CA ILE A 324 30.98 -1.77 -37.23
C ILE A 324 30.14 -0.51 -37.11
N GLY A 325 29.39 -0.38 -36.01
CA GLY A 325 28.59 0.82 -35.78
C GLY A 325 27.36 0.99 -36.67
N SER A 326 26.97 -0.04 -37.43
CA SER A 326 25.93 0.05 -38.47
C SER A 326 24.51 -0.33 -38.00
N ALA A 327 24.39 -1.05 -36.89
CA ALA A 327 23.12 -1.53 -36.36
C ALA A 327 22.63 -0.70 -35.15
N PRO A 328 21.33 -0.47 -34.98
CA PRO A 328 20.83 0.20 -33.79
C PRO A 328 20.99 -0.68 -32.54
N SER A 329 21.10 -0.06 -31.37
CA SER A 329 21.13 -0.77 -30.08
C SER A 329 19.92 -1.71 -29.93
N PRO A 330 20.10 -2.92 -29.37
CA PRO A 330 18.99 -3.84 -29.15
C PRO A 330 17.98 -3.26 -28.14
N VAL A 331 16.71 -3.61 -28.32
CA VAL A 331 15.61 -3.18 -27.45
C VAL A 331 15.39 -4.23 -26.37
N ILE A 332 15.52 -3.84 -25.11
CA ILE A 332 15.23 -4.72 -23.97
C ILE A 332 13.72 -4.71 -23.72
N LYS A 333 13.12 -5.90 -23.68
CA LYS A 333 11.71 -6.10 -23.35
C LYS A 333 11.57 -6.44 -21.87
N ASP A 334 10.35 -6.27 -21.35
CA ASP A 334 9.97 -6.77 -20.03
C ASP A 334 10.76 -6.17 -18.85
N LEU A 335 11.27 -4.94 -19.00
CA LEU A 335 11.78 -4.16 -17.87
C LEU A 335 10.63 -3.76 -16.94
N PRO A 336 10.88 -3.62 -15.63
CA PRO A 336 9.89 -3.16 -14.66
C PRO A 336 9.19 -1.88 -15.11
N GLN A 337 7.87 -1.84 -14.93
CA GLN A 337 7.02 -0.70 -15.32
C GLN A 337 6.13 -0.29 -14.13
N PRO A 338 5.61 0.96 -14.13
CA PRO A 338 4.63 1.39 -13.14
C PRO A 338 3.44 0.44 -13.02
N ARG A 339 3.06 0.11 -11.79
CA ARG A 339 1.92 -0.77 -11.50
C ARG A 339 0.84 -0.01 -10.74
N SER A 340 -0.40 -0.04 -11.25
CA SER A 340 -1.57 0.47 -10.54
C SER A 340 -2.44 -0.67 -10.02
N LEU A 341 -3.06 -0.50 -8.86
CA LEU A 341 -4.14 -1.40 -8.44
C LEU A 341 -5.27 -1.36 -9.48
N LYS A 342 -5.60 -2.51 -10.07
CA LYS A 342 -6.89 -2.64 -10.79
C LYS A 342 -7.98 -2.34 -9.77
N GLN A 343 -8.72 -1.25 -9.98
CA GLN A 343 -9.89 -0.96 -9.17
C GLN A 343 -10.81 -2.19 -9.28
N THR A 344 -10.98 -2.93 -8.19
CA THR A 344 -12.06 -3.90 -8.12
C THR A 344 -13.36 -3.12 -8.35
N PRO A 345 -14.30 -3.61 -9.18
CA PRO A 345 -15.59 -2.97 -9.32
C PRO A 345 -16.18 -2.82 -7.93
N GLY A 346 -16.29 -1.58 -7.44
CA GLY A 346 -16.71 -1.34 -6.07
C GLY A 346 -18.08 -1.95 -5.82
N PHE A 347 -18.39 -2.22 -4.55
CA PHE A 347 -19.73 -2.66 -4.11
C PHE A 347 -20.87 -1.79 -4.65
N GLY A 348 -20.60 -0.57 -5.13
CA GLY A 348 -21.54 0.30 -5.83
C GLY A 348 -22.13 -0.33 -7.11
N ALA A 349 -21.37 -1.08 -7.90
CA ALA A 349 -21.91 -1.74 -9.09
C ALA A 349 -22.88 -2.86 -8.70
N PHE A 350 -22.54 -3.63 -7.67
CA PHE A 350 -23.42 -4.68 -7.13
C PHE A 350 -24.67 -4.08 -6.47
N ALA A 351 -24.51 -3.04 -5.65
CA ALA A 351 -25.61 -2.32 -5.01
C ALA A 351 -26.54 -1.65 -6.03
N PHE A 352 -26.01 -1.11 -7.12
CA PHE A 352 -26.78 -0.54 -8.23
C PHE A 352 -27.59 -1.63 -8.94
N VAL A 353 -26.99 -2.77 -9.25
CA VAL A 353 -27.69 -3.92 -9.86
C VAL A 353 -28.80 -4.42 -8.95
N VAL A 354 -28.55 -4.55 -7.64
CA VAL A 354 -29.56 -4.93 -6.66
C VAL A 354 -30.67 -3.89 -6.57
N ALA A 355 -30.34 -2.58 -6.53
CA ALA A 355 -31.33 -1.50 -6.49
C ALA A 355 -32.23 -1.48 -7.73
N VAL A 356 -31.66 -1.69 -8.92
CA VAL A 356 -32.41 -1.80 -10.18
C VAL A 356 -33.31 -3.03 -10.17
N ALA A 357 -32.82 -4.19 -9.72
CA ALA A 357 -33.62 -5.41 -9.61
C ALA A 357 -34.80 -5.25 -8.63
N VAL A 358 -34.57 -4.61 -7.48
CA VAL A 358 -35.60 -4.30 -6.49
C VAL A 358 -36.63 -3.31 -7.05
N ALA A 359 -36.19 -2.26 -7.74
CA ALA A 359 -37.08 -1.30 -8.39
C ALA A 359 -37.95 -1.99 -9.44
N LEU A 360 -37.36 -2.81 -10.32
CA LEU A 360 -38.09 -3.58 -11.33
C LEU A 360 -39.10 -4.55 -10.73
N LEU A 361 -38.78 -5.20 -9.60
CA LEU A 361 -39.72 -6.07 -8.87
C LEU A 361 -40.88 -5.28 -8.24
N ILE A 362 -40.62 -4.09 -7.70
CA ILE A 362 -41.66 -3.20 -7.16
C ILE A 362 -42.58 -2.70 -8.28
N PHE A 363 -42.03 -2.30 -9.43
CA PHE A 363 -42.81 -1.87 -10.59
C PHE A 363 -43.61 -3.02 -11.23
N ARG A 364 -43.10 -4.26 -11.19
CA ARG A 364 -43.83 -5.46 -11.66
C ARG A 364 -45.02 -5.84 -10.80
N ARG A 365 -45.02 -5.50 -9.51
CA ARG A 365 -46.12 -5.81 -8.56
C ARG A 365 -47.21 -4.73 -8.52
N ARG A 366 -47.04 -3.63 -9.26
CA ARG A 366 -48.01 -2.51 -9.34
C ARG A 366 -48.86 -2.52 -10.62
N LYS A 367 -48.70 -3.55 -11.46
CA LYS A 367 -49.68 -3.97 -12.47
C LYS A 367 -50.29 -5.28 -11.98
#